data_AF-W7UHJ2-F1
#
_entry.id   AF-W7UHJ2-F1
#
_cell.length_a   1.000
_cell.length_b   1.000
_cell.length_c   1.000
_cell.angle_alpha   90.00
_cell.angle_beta   90.00
_cell.angle_gamma   90.00
#
_symmetry.space_group_name_H-M   'P 1'
#
loop_
_entity.id
_entity.type
_entity.pdbx_description
1 polymer ?
#
loop_
_entity_poly.entity_id
_entity_poly.type
_entity_poly.pdbx_seq_one_letter_code
_entity_poly.pdbx_strand_id
1 'polypeptide(L)'
;MENFKKKIQRRFYLCLMFCGSGSVIYWGLKQLIKDVPDYSRGMITGIYTGIVAVAAILMIKYLILLRNEDKLKAEYIKSTDERNIEISKETMRTSSVICLAATGLAVLVTGFFSKTVSTALFIEMTASTIITVLVNAYYRKKM
;
A
#
# COMPACT_ATOMS: atom_id res chain seq x y z
N MET A 1 20.20 -6.08 17.13
CA MET A 1 19.95 -6.79 15.85
C MET A 1 18.72 -7.71 15.89
N GLU A 2 18.50 -8.48 16.97
CA GLU A 2 17.36 -9.41 17.04
C GLU A 2 15.98 -8.74 16.90
N ASN A 3 15.80 -7.57 17.53
CA ASN A 3 14.57 -6.76 17.39
C ASN A 3 14.33 -6.29 15.94
N PHE A 4 15.39 -6.00 15.19
CA PHE A 4 15.29 -5.62 13.78
C PHE A 4 14.95 -6.81 12.89
N LYS A 5 15.52 -7.99 13.17
CA LYS A 5 15.16 -9.25 12.50
C LYS A 5 13.67 -9.58 12.70
N LYS A 6 13.16 -9.47 13.93
CA LYS A 6 11.72 -9.63 14.24
C LYS A 6 10.85 -8.60 13.50
N LYS A 7 11.32 -7.35 13.37
CA LYS A 7 10.63 -6.30 12.60
C LYS A 7 10.52 -6.64 11.11
N ILE A 8 11.59 -7.16 10.50
CA ILE A 8 11.57 -7.59 9.09
C ILE A 8 10.70 -8.84 8.91
N GLN A 9 10.79 -9.82 9.81
CA GLN A 9 9.90 -10.99 9.79
C GLN A 9 8.44 -10.59 9.87
N ARG A 10 8.08 -9.66 10.77
CA ARG A 10 6.71 -9.12 10.84
C ARG A 10 6.28 -8.47 9.53
N ARG A 11 7.15 -7.68 8.89
CA ARG A 11 6.85 -7.08 7.56
C ARG A 11 6.65 -8.15 6.50
N PHE A 12 7.45 -9.21 6.52
CA PHE A 12 7.30 -10.35 5.63
C PHE A 12 5.95 -11.06 5.83
N TYR A 13 5.58 -11.38 7.08
CA TYR A 13 4.27 -12.00 7.37
C TYR A 13 3.09 -11.09 7.02
N LEU A 14 3.21 -9.77 7.22
CA LEU A 14 2.18 -8.82 6.79
C LEU A 14 2.02 -8.83 5.26
N CYS A 15 3.12 -8.83 4.50
CA CYS A 15 3.06 -8.97 3.04
C CYS A 15 2.41 -10.30 2.64
N LEU A 16 2.76 -11.40 3.29
CA LEU A 16 2.19 -12.72 3.03
C LEU A 16 0.67 -12.75 3.30
N MET A 17 0.22 -12.20 4.44
CA MET A 17 -1.20 -12.09 4.78
C MET A 17 -1.96 -11.22 3.78
N PHE A 18 -1.37 -10.11 3.34
CA PHE A 18 -1.96 -9.23 2.35
C PHE A 18 -2.11 -9.93 0.99
N CYS A 19 -1.08 -10.63 0.52
CA CYS A 19 -1.16 -11.43 -0.71
C CYS A 19 -2.20 -12.56 -0.61
N GLY A 20 -2.21 -13.28 0.52
CA GLY A 20 -3.15 -14.38 0.74
C GLY A 20 -4.60 -13.93 0.77
N SER A 21 -4.92 -12.91 1.58
CA SER A 21 -6.26 -12.34 1.65
C SER A 21 -6.71 -11.73 0.32
N GLY A 22 -5.83 -11.00 -0.37
CA GLY A 22 -6.10 -10.45 -1.70
C GLY A 22 -6.40 -11.54 -2.73
N SER A 23 -5.68 -12.67 -2.68
CA SER A 23 -5.92 -13.82 -3.57
C SER A 23 -7.30 -14.44 -3.34
N VAL A 24 -7.66 -14.66 -2.07
CA VAL A 24 -8.95 -15.25 -1.70
C VAL A 24 -10.11 -14.35 -2.14
N ILE A 25 -10.01 -13.04 -1.92
CA ILE A 25 -11.03 -12.07 -2.32
C ILE A 25 -11.16 -12.05 -3.84
N TYR A 26 -10.05 -11.97 -4.58
CA TYR A 26 -10.07 -11.92 -6.04
C TYR A 26 -10.69 -13.19 -6.65
N TRP A 27 -10.27 -14.37 -6.20
CA TRP A 27 -10.84 -15.63 -6.67
C TRP A 27 -12.32 -15.78 -6.28
N GLY A 28 -12.69 -15.37 -5.06
CA GLY A 28 -14.08 -15.40 -4.59
C GLY A 28 -15.00 -14.50 -5.43
N LEU A 29 -14.60 -13.24 -5.66
CA LEU A 29 -15.38 -12.30 -6.47
C LEU A 29 -15.49 -12.76 -7.93
N LYS A 30 -14.43 -13.35 -8.49
CA LYS A 30 -14.45 -13.92 -9.84
C LYS A 30 -15.47 -15.06 -9.97
N GLN A 31 -15.67 -15.86 -8.93
CA GLN A 31 -16.66 -16.95 -8.94
C GLN A 31 -18.09 -16.46 -8.76
N LEU A 32 -18.28 -15.43 -7.93
CA LEU A 32 -19.59 -14.86 -7.61
C LEU A 32 -20.15 -13.97 -8.71
N ILE A 33 -19.31 -13.25 -9.44
CA ILE A 33 -19.74 -12.25 -10.45
C ILE A 33 -19.30 -12.71 -11.85
N LYS A 34 -20.22 -13.36 -12.56
CA LYS A 34 -19.98 -13.90 -13.91
C LYS A 34 -20.28 -12.93 -15.06
N ASP A 35 -20.95 -11.81 -14.79
CA ASP A 35 -21.31 -10.82 -15.82
C ASP A 35 -20.46 -9.54 -15.72
N VAL A 36 -19.14 -9.71 -15.70
CA VAL A 36 -18.20 -8.57 -15.76
C VAL A 36 -17.74 -8.39 -17.20
N PRO A 37 -17.79 -7.17 -17.77
CA PRO A 37 -17.25 -6.88 -19.10
C PRO A 37 -15.80 -7.31 -19.24
N ASP A 38 -15.41 -7.84 -20.41
CA ASP A 38 -14.07 -8.40 -20.63
C ASP A 38 -12.95 -7.38 -20.43
N TYR A 39 -13.18 -6.12 -20.81
CA TYR A 39 -12.26 -5.02 -20.53
C TYR A 39 -12.01 -4.85 -19.02
N SER A 40 -13.09 -4.77 -18.23
CA SER A 40 -13.00 -4.63 -16.77
C SER A 40 -12.33 -5.84 -16.13
N ARG A 41 -12.58 -7.05 -16.64
CA ARG A 41 -11.87 -8.25 -16.20
C ARG A 41 -10.37 -8.14 -16.45
N GLY A 42 -9.96 -7.80 -17.67
CA GLY A 42 -8.54 -7.64 -18.04
C GLY A 42 -7.84 -6.57 -17.21
N MET A 43 -8.52 -5.46 -16.92
CA MET A 43 -7.99 -4.40 -16.07
C MET A 43 -7.79 -4.87 -14.62
N ILE A 44 -8.82 -5.49 -14.02
CA ILE A 44 -8.75 -5.99 -12.64
C ILE A 44 -7.69 -7.09 -12.51
N THR A 45 -7.61 -8.02 -13.47
CA THR A 45 -6.58 -9.07 -13.47
C THR A 45 -5.18 -8.47 -13.54
N GLY A 46 -4.97 -7.47 -14.40
CA GLY A 46 -3.68 -6.79 -14.57
C GLY A 46 -3.23 -6.02 -13.33
N ILE A 47 -4.15 -5.28 -12.69
CA ILE A 47 -3.86 -4.57 -11.43
C ILE A 47 -3.49 -5.58 -10.33
N TYR A 48 -4.28 -6.65 -10.21
CA TYR A 48 -4.05 -7.68 -9.22
C TYR A 48 -2.69 -8.39 -9.41
N THR A 49 -2.36 -8.82 -10.63
CA THR A 49 -1.08 -9.46 -10.92
C THR A 49 0.10 -8.53 -10.68
N GLY A 50 -0.03 -7.24 -11.02
CA GLY A 50 0.98 -6.22 -10.73
C GLY A 50 1.25 -6.07 -9.23
N ILE A 51 0.20 -5.96 -8.41
CA ILE A 51 0.32 -5.86 -6.95
C ILE A 51 1.00 -7.12 -6.38
N VAL A 52 0.58 -8.31 -6.82
CA VAL A 52 1.17 -9.57 -6.38
C VAL A 52 2.65 -9.68 -6.78
N ALA A 53 3.01 -9.24 -7.98
CA ALA A 53 4.40 -9.25 -8.45
C ALA A 53 5.30 -8.34 -7.59
N VAL A 54 4.87 -7.11 -7.30
CA VAL A 54 5.61 -6.19 -6.42
C VAL A 54 5.76 -6.77 -5.02
N ALA A 55 4.68 -7.33 -4.46
CA ALA A 55 4.74 -7.97 -3.16
C ALA A 55 5.68 -9.18 -3.13
N ALA A 56 5.72 -9.97 -4.20
CA ALA A 56 6.67 -11.08 -4.35
C ALA A 56 8.12 -10.60 -4.36
N ILE A 57 8.44 -9.53 -5.10
CA ILE A 57 9.78 -8.92 -5.11
C ILE A 57 10.18 -8.47 -3.70
N LEU A 58 9.26 -7.82 -2.96
CA LEU A 58 9.51 -7.40 -1.58
C LEU A 58 9.73 -8.59 -0.63
N MET A 59 8.94 -9.65 -0.79
CA MET A 59 9.11 -10.88 -0.02
C MET A 59 10.48 -11.53 -0.27
N ILE A 60 10.92 -11.59 -1.53
CA ILE A 60 12.25 -12.08 -1.90
C ILE A 60 13.34 -11.20 -1.26
N LYS A 61 13.19 -9.87 -1.33
CA LYS A 61 14.13 -8.94 -0.68
C LYS A 61 14.24 -9.23 0.82
N TYR A 62 13.11 -9.43 1.51
CA TYR A 62 13.10 -9.73 2.94
C TYR A 62 13.71 -11.10 3.27
N LEU A 63 13.48 -12.13 2.45
CA LEU A 63 14.12 -13.43 2.62
C LEU A 63 15.65 -13.33 2.50
N ILE A 64 16.16 -12.58 1.51
CA ILE A 64 17.60 -12.34 1.33
C ILE A 64 18.17 -11.59 2.55
N LEU A 65 17.48 -10.55 3.04
CA LEU A 65 17.87 -9.81 4.24
C LEU A 65 17.88 -10.68 5.50
N LEU A 66 16.94 -11.61 5.64
CA LEU A 66 16.87 -12.49 6.82
C LEU A 66 17.93 -13.61 6.79
N ARG A 67 18.38 -14.00 5.59
CA ARG A 67 19.39 -15.05 5.39
C ARG A 67 20.83 -14.51 5.44
N ASN A 68 21.07 -13.25 5.08
CA ASN A 68 22.40 -12.65 5.04
C ASN A 68 22.57 -11.58 6.13
N GLU A 69 23.38 -11.88 7.15
CA GLU A 69 23.58 -10.98 8.28
C GLU A 69 24.28 -9.66 7.91
N ASP A 70 25.20 -9.67 6.94
CA ASP A 70 25.91 -8.45 6.53
C ASP A 70 24.97 -7.47 5.83
N LYS A 71 24.11 -7.98 4.94
CA LYS A 71 23.05 -7.17 4.31
C LYS A 71 22.04 -6.68 5.33
N LEU A 72 21.73 -7.48 6.34
CA LEU A 72 20.84 -7.08 7.43
C LEU A 72 21.44 -5.95 8.27
N LYS A 73 22.75 -6.02 8.59
CA LYS A 73 23.48 -4.96 9.31
C LYS A 73 23.54 -3.68 8.49
N ALA A 74 23.83 -3.77 7.20
CA ALA A 74 23.85 -2.60 6.31
C ALA A 74 22.48 -1.90 6.24
N GLU A 75 21.39 -2.66 6.07
CA GLU A 75 20.03 -2.10 6.05
C GLU A 75 19.64 -1.54 7.43
N TYR A 76 20.11 -2.16 8.53
CA TYR A 76 19.90 -1.65 9.89
C TYR A 76 20.54 -0.27 10.09
N ILE A 77 21.83 -0.12 9.73
CA ILE A 77 22.55 1.15 9.83
C ILE A 77 21.85 2.22 9.00
N LYS A 78 21.51 1.89 7.75
CA LYS A 78 20.77 2.79 6.85
C LYS A 78 19.42 3.22 7.45
N SER A 79 18.70 2.31 8.10
CA SER A 79 17.38 2.58 8.68
C SER A 79 17.40 3.34 10.00
N THR A 80 18.57 3.40 10.66
CA THR A 80 18.75 4.08 11.96
C THR A 80 19.32 5.49 11.78
N ASP A 81 19.86 5.80 10.60
CA ASP A 81 20.30 7.15 10.24
C ASP A 81 19.11 8.13 10.30
N GLU A 82 19.22 9.12 11.19
CA GLU A 82 18.19 10.13 11.45
C GLU A 82 17.80 10.90 10.20
N ARG A 83 18.76 11.16 9.31
CA ARG A 83 18.51 11.85 8.04
C ARG A 83 17.58 11.06 7.13
N ASN A 84 17.78 9.74 7.04
CA ASN A 84 16.92 8.89 6.22
C ASN A 84 15.50 8.78 6.79
N ILE A 85 15.37 8.79 8.11
CA ILE A 85 14.07 8.82 8.79
C ILE A 85 13.33 10.11 8.44
N GLU A 86 14.02 11.26 8.51
CA GLU A 86 13.40 12.56 8.24
C GLU A 86 13.01 12.71 6.76
N ILE A 87 13.89 12.33 5.83
CA ILE A 87 13.57 12.30 4.40
C ILE A 87 12.33 11.43 4.14
N SER A 88 12.25 10.25 4.77
CA SER A 88 11.09 9.36 4.59
C SER A 88 9.80 9.97 5.12
N LYS A 89 9.84 10.67 6.25
CA LYS A 89 8.66 11.34 6.83
C LYS A 89 8.18 12.46 5.92
N GLU A 90 9.08 13.35 5.50
CA GLU A 90 8.75 14.48 4.63
C GLU A 90 8.30 14.01 3.25
N THR A 91 8.90 12.92 2.73
CA THR A 91 8.44 12.27 1.50
C THR A 91 7.02 11.75 1.65
N MET A 92 6.70 11.00 2.72
CA MET A 92 5.34 10.50 2.93
C MET A 92 4.33 11.63 3.14
N ARG A 93 4.71 12.69 3.86
CA ARG A 93 3.84 13.85 4.10
C ARG A 93 3.50 14.55 2.78
N THR A 94 4.53 14.89 2.01
CA THR A 94 4.38 15.62 0.73
C THR A 94 3.65 14.76 -0.29
N SER A 95 4.01 13.48 -0.43
CA SER A 95 3.35 12.57 -1.37
C SER A 95 1.88 12.37 -1.02
N SER A 96 1.53 12.25 0.26
CA SER A 96 0.13 12.10 0.68
C SER A 96 -0.71 13.31 0.29
N VAL A 97 -0.18 14.53 0.46
CA VAL A 97 -0.87 15.76 0.05
C VAL A 97 -1.03 15.83 -1.47
N ILE A 98 0.03 15.50 -2.23
CA ILE A 98 -0.03 15.49 -3.69
C ILE A 98 -1.05 14.46 -4.19
N CYS A 99 -1.07 13.26 -3.61
CA CYS A 99 -2.05 12.22 -3.95
C CYS A 99 -3.49 12.68 -3.67
N LEU A 100 -3.75 13.28 -2.50
CA LEU A 100 -5.06 13.83 -2.17
C LEU A 100 -5.49 14.92 -3.16
N ALA A 101 -4.59 15.83 -3.53
CA ALA A 101 -4.86 16.86 -4.53
C ALA A 101 -5.16 16.25 -5.92
N ALA A 102 -4.38 15.26 -6.34
CA ALA A 102 -4.58 14.56 -7.60
C ALA A 102 -5.93 13.81 -7.62
N THR A 103 -6.31 13.13 -6.54
CA THR A 103 -7.63 12.50 -6.40
C THR A 103 -8.74 13.55 -6.47
N GLY A 104 -8.58 14.71 -5.80
CA GLY A 104 -9.54 15.81 -5.88
C GLY A 104 -9.75 16.32 -7.30
N LEU A 105 -8.67 16.50 -8.07
CA LEU A 105 -8.76 16.84 -9.49
C LEU A 105 -9.44 15.74 -10.30
N ALA A 106 -9.17 14.47 -10.00
CA ALA A 106 -9.81 13.34 -10.67
C ALA A 106 -11.32 13.30 -10.39
N VAL A 107 -11.78 13.63 -9.18
CA VAL A 107 -13.21 13.76 -8.83
C VAL A 107 -13.89 14.82 -9.69
N LEU A 108 -13.25 15.99 -9.87
CA LEU A 108 -13.78 17.08 -10.70
C LEU A 108 -13.92 16.66 -12.17
N VAL A 109 -12.85 16.08 -12.73
CA VAL A 109 -12.84 15.64 -14.13
C VAL A 109 -13.88 14.55 -14.36
N THR A 110 -13.88 13.51 -13.52
CA THR A 110 -14.82 12.38 -13.66
C THR A 110 -16.26 12.78 -13.40
N GLY A 111 -16.51 13.87 -12.66
CA GLY A 111 -17.85 14.43 -12.42
C GLY A 111 -18.58 14.83 -13.71
N PHE A 112 -17.85 15.24 -14.74
CA PHE A 112 -18.42 15.57 -16.06
C PHE A 112 -18.76 14.34 -16.90
N PHE A 113 -18.14 13.18 -16.61
CA PHE A 113 -18.32 11.96 -17.42
C PHE A 113 -19.27 10.96 -16.77
N SER A 114 -19.15 10.71 -15.47
CA SER A 114 -19.95 9.69 -14.77
C SER A 114 -20.11 10.01 -13.29
N LYS A 115 -21.37 10.17 -12.87
CA LYS A 115 -21.75 10.36 -11.46
C LYS A 115 -21.23 9.22 -10.57
N THR A 116 -21.28 7.98 -11.06
CA THR A 116 -20.85 6.80 -10.31
C THR A 116 -19.35 6.82 -10.04
N VAL A 117 -18.53 7.13 -11.05
CA VAL A 117 -17.06 7.16 -10.92
C VAL A 117 -16.63 8.32 -10.02
N SER A 118 -17.22 9.51 -10.21
CA SER A 118 -16.93 10.69 -9.39
C SER A 118 -17.29 10.48 -7.92
N THR A 119 -18.45 9.87 -7.64
CA THR A 119 -18.87 9.54 -6.26
C THR A 119 -17.93 8.51 -5.62
N ALA A 120 -17.50 7.49 -6.37
CA ALA A 120 -16.56 6.49 -5.86
C ALA A 120 -15.20 7.10 -5.47
N LEU A 121 -14.66 7.98 -6.32
CA LEU A 121 -13.41 8.70 -6.02
C LEU A 121 -13.58 9.67 -4.84
N PHE A 122 -14.75 10.30 -4.70
CA PHE A 122 -15.04 11.16 -3.55
C PHE A 122 -15.10 10.37 -2.23
N ILE A 123 -15.70 9.17 -2.25
CA ILE A 123 -15.70 8.26 -1.08
C ILE A 123 -14.27 7.82 -0.74
N GLU A 124 -13.44 7.49 -1.74
CA GLU A 124 -12.03 7.14 -1.54
C GLU A 124 -11.24 8.31 -0.92
N MET A 125 -11.42 9.53 -1.43
CA MET A 125 -10.76 10.74 -0.93
C MET A 125 -11.16 11.05 0.52
N THR A 126 -12.45 10.92 0.85
CA THR A 126 -12.94 11.15 2.21
C THR A 126 -12.46 10.06 3.17
N ALA A 127 -12.49 8.79 2.76
CA ALA A 127 -11.96 7.68 3.54
C ALA A 127 -10.46 7.82 3.81
N SER A 128 -9.65 8.16 2.79
CA SER A 128 -8.21 8.37 2.95
C SER A 128 -7.90 9.51 3.92
N THR A 129 -8.65 10.62 3.83
CA THR A 129 -8.54 11.74 4.78
C THR A 129 -8.88 11.31 6.22
N ILE A 130 -9.98 10.59 6.42
CA ILE A 130 -10.38 10.08 7.74
C ILE A 130 -9.30 9.16 8.31
N ILE A 131 -8.77 8.23 7.50
CA ILE A 131 -7.69 7.34 7.91
C ILE A 131 -6.46 8.15 8.33
N THR A 132 -6.05 9.15 7.54
CA THR A 132 -4.91 10.00 7.89
C THR A 132 -5.14 10.74 9.21
N VAL A 133 -6.33 11.28 9.45
CA VAL A 133 -6.68 11.96 10.71
C VAL A 133 -6.65 10.98 11.89
N LEU A 134 -7.24 9.79 11.76
CA LEU A 134 -7.26 8.78 12.82
C LEU A 134 -5.85 8.27 13.15
N VAL A 135 -5.05 8.01 12.13
CA VAL A 135 -3.64 7.58 12.29
C VAL A 135 -2.82 8.70 12.93
N ASN A 136 -3.01 9.95 12.52
CA ASN A 136 -2.37 11.10 13.15
C ASN A 136 -2.76 11.22 14.62
N ALA A 137 -4.05 11.12 14.95
CA ALA A 137 -4.55 11.16 16.32
C ALA A 137 -3.97 10.04 17.20
N TYR A 138 -3.89 8.81 16.66
CA TYR A 138 -3.25 7.68 17.35
C TYR A 138 -1.78 7.96 17.65
N TYR A 139 -1.02 8.41 16.67
CA TYR A 139 0.41 8.70 16.86
C TYR A 139 0.66 9.93 17.72
N ARG A 140 -0.20 10.94 17.68
CA ARG A 140 -0.15 12.13 18.55
C ARG A 140 -0.37 11.79 20.02
N LYS A 141 -1.15 10.74 20.32
CA LYS A 141 -1.33 10.25 21.70
C LYS A 141 -0.17 9.35 22.15
N LYS A 142 0.50 8.69 21.21
CA LYS A 142 1.53 7.69 21.48
C LYS A 142 2.93 8.29 21.61
N MET A 143 3.22 9.34 20.83
CA MET A 143 4.46 10.13 20.90
C MET A 143 4.26 11.27 21.89
#